data_AF-A0A8H7XST3-F1
#
_entry.id   AF-A0A8H7XST3-F1
#
_cell.length_a   1.000
_cell.length_b   1.000
_cell.length_c   1.000
_cell.angle_alpha   90.00
_cell.angle_beta   90.00
_cell.angle_gamma   90.00
#
_symmetry.space_group_name_H-M   'P 1'
#
loop_
_entity.id
_entity.type
_entity.pdbx_description
1 polymer ?
#
loop_
_entity_poly.entity_id
_entity_poly.type
_entity_poly.pdbx_seq_one_letter_code
_entity_poly.pdbx_strand_id
1 'polypeptide(L)'
;MHIQTLTMKFTKFSTFASVLVLGLVSSVSGAALDVFVPPITKPVAGEIWTSGQQQLVTWDVSNAPATITNKVGLVKLRKDDLTTPLILAENFNILDGQIEVTVPLVVEGSDYELLLFGDSGNFSPKFTITGSGVQF
;
A
#
# COMPACT_ATOMS: atom_id res chain seq x y z
N MET A 1 70.45 -57.39 2.48
CA MET A 1 70.47 -56.81 1.12
C MET A 1 70.69 -55.31 1.27
N HIS A 2 71.74 -54.81 0.64
CA HIS A 2 72.31 -53.46 0.78
C HIS A 2 71.47 -52.42 0.02
N ILE A 3 71.35 -51.23 0.61
CA ILE A 3 70.76 -50.00 0.04
C ILE A 3 71.68 -49.47 -1.07
N GLN A 4 71.15 -48.96 -2.20
CA GLN A 4 71.69 -47.80 -2.96
C GLN A 4 70.60 -47.12 -3.81
N THR A 5 70.91 -45.89 -4.22
CA THR A 5 70.06 -44.71 -4.17
C THR A 5 69.60 -44.19 -5.55
N LEU A 6 68.39 -43.62 -5.55
CA LEU A 6 67.75 -42.60 -6.41
C LEU A 6 68.45 -42.11 -7.70
N THR A 7 67.67 -42.00 -8.78
CA THR A 7 67.77 -40.85 -9.71
C THR A 7 66.39 -40.48 -10.25
N MET A 8 65.85 -39.34 -9.81
CA MET A 8 64.64 -38.74 -10.37
C MET A 8 64.95 -38.09 -11.73
N LYS A 9 64.07 -38.30 -12.72
CA LYS A 9 63.99 -37.45 -13.91
C LYS A 9 62.58 -36.88 -14.03
N PHE A 10 62.51 -35.57 -13.93
CA PHE A 10 61.33 -34.74 -14.06
C PHE A 10 60.83 -34.76 -15.51
N THR A 11 59.53 -34.94 -15.72
CA THR A 11 58.89 -34.54 -16.98
C THR A 11 57.51 -33.98 -16.67
N LYS A 12 57.36 -32.68 -16.94
CA LYS A 12 56.14 -31.89 -16.74
C LYS A 12 55.12 -32.30 -17.79
N PHE A 13 53.87 -32.57 -17.39
CA PHE A 13 52.74 -32.48 -18.31
C PHE A 13 51.57 -31.74 -17.65
N SER A 14 50.95 -30.93 -18.49
CA SER A 14 50.23 -29.70 -18.23
C SER A 14 48.89 -29.90 -17.54
N THR A 15 48.60 -29.04 -16.55
CA THR A 15 47.28 -28.86 -15.96
C THR A 15 46.29 -28.36 -17.01
N PHE A 16 45.16 -29.04 -17.21
CA PHE A 16 43.99 -28.48 -17.90
C PHE A 16 43.22 -27.62 -16.89
N ALA A 17 43.41 -26.30 -16.94
CA ALA A 17 42.54 -25.37 -16.22
C ALA A 17 41.29 -25.12 -17.09
N SER A 18 40.19 -25.78 -16.76
CA SER A 18 38.88 -25.44 -17.35
C SER A 18 38.41 -24.13 -16.73
N VAL A 19 38.35 -23.06 -17.52
CA VAL A 19 37.83 -21.75 -17.10
C VAL A 19 36.31 -21.84 -17.05
N LEU A 20 35.76 -21.92 -15.83
CA LEU A 20 34.33 -21.75 -15.58
C LEU A 20 33.97 -20.27 -15.74
N VAL A 21 33.34 -19.90 -16.85
CA VAL A 21 32.78 -18.55 -17.04
C VAL A 21 31.46 -18.50 -16.28
N LEU A 22 31.46 -17.89 -15.11
CA LEU A 22 30.23 -17.52 -14.39
C LEU A 22 29.63 -16.28 -15.08
N GLY A 23 28.60 -16.49 -15.89
CA GLY A 23 27.77 -15.40 -16.39
C GLY A 23 27.03 -14.75 -15.21
N LEU A 24 27.40 -13.53 -14.86
CA LEU A 24 26.62 -12.72 -13.92
C LEU A 24 25.32 -12.32 -14.63
N VAL A 25 24.23 -13.01 -14.30
CA VAL A 25 22.89 -12.44 -14.51
C VAL A 25 22.73 -11.33 -13.47
N SER A 26 22.92 -10.09 -13.87
CA SER A 26 22.49 -8.96 -13.06
C SER A 26 20.97 -8.95 -13.09
N SER A 27 20.35 -9.54 -12.06
CA SER A 27 18.96 -9.26 -11.73
C SER A 27 18.86 -7.76 -11.44
N VAL A 28 18.35 -6.99 -12.41
CA VAL A 28 17.78 -5.68 -12.09
C VAL A 28 16.63 -5.99 -11.15
N SER A 29 16.87 -5.82 -9.85
CA SER A 29 15.77 -5.74 -8.89
C SER A 29 15.00 -4.49 -9.27
N GLY A 30 13.89 -4.64 -10.00
CA GLY A 30 12.90 -3.58 -10.05
C GLY A 30 12.54 -3.29 -8.60
N ALA A 31 12.73 -2.06 -8.14
CA ALA A 31 12.23 -1.65 -6.83
C ALA A 31 10.76 -2.06 -6.79
N ALA A 32 10.37 -2.87 -5.80
CA ALA A 32 8.96 -3.12 -5.57
C ALA A 32 8.30 -1.75 -5.44
N LEU A 33 7.36 -1.43 -6.33
CA LEU A 33 6.51 -0.27 -6.14
C LEU A 33 5.75 -0.56 -4.85
N ASP A 34 6.01 0.22 -3.79
CA ASP A 34 5.41 -0.04 -2.50
C ASP A 34 3.94 0.37 -2.55
N VAL A 35 3.07 -0.61 -2.29
CA VAL A 35 1.64 -0.41 -2.18
C VAL A 35 1.35 0.37 -0.90
N PHE A 36 0.87 1.60 -1.04
CA PHE A 36 0.53 2.43 0.11
C PHE A 36 -0.95 2.25 0.50
N VAL A 37 -1.17 1.71 1.71
CA VAL A 37 -2.51 1.49 2.31
C VAL A 37 -2.60 2.30 3.62
N PRO A 38 -2.86 3.62 3.56
CA PRO A 38 -2.90 4.46 4.76
C PRO A 38 -4.09 4.09 5.67
N PRO A 39 -3.87 3.81 6.97
CA PRO A 39 -4.93 3.65 7.97
C PRO A 39 -5.79 4.91 8.09
N ILE A 40 -7.10 4.80 7.86
CA ILE A 40 -8.02 5.91 8.16
C ILE A 40 -8.13 6.06 9.68
N THR A 41 -7.92 7.28 10.18
CA THR A 41 -7.99 7.63 11.60
C THR A 41 -9.25 8.42 11.96
N LYS A 42 -9.90 9.06 10.98
CA LYS A 42 -11.24 9.63 11.11
C LYS A 42 -12.10 9.34 9.88
N PRO A 43 -13.36 8.92 10.04
CA PRO A 43 -14.10 8.80 11.30
C PRO A 43 -13.65 7.63 12.17
N VAL A 44 -13.90 7.73 13.48
CA VAL A 44 -13.75 6.60 14.41
C VAL A 44 -15.05 5.78 14.49
N ALA A 45 -14.97 4.57 15.05
CA ALA A 45 -16.13 3.70 15.20
C ALA A 45 -17.26 4.40 15.99
N GLY A 46 -18.46 4.40 15.42
CA GLY A 46 -19.66 4.98 16.04
C GLY A 46 -19.73 6.51 16.03
N GLU A 47 -18.80 7.20 15.37
CA GLU A 47 -18.88 8.65 15.17
C GLU A 47 -20.18 9.02 14.43
N ILE A 48 -20.79 10.16 14.78
CA ILE A 48 -22.05 10.60 14.19
C ILE A 48 -21.78 11.82 13.33
N TRP A 49 -22.10 11.70 12.05
CA TRP A 49 -22.04 12.77 11.06
C TRP A 49 -23.45 13.24 10.73
N THR A 50 -23.59 14.55 10.54
CA THR A 50 -24.87 15.16 10.14
C THR A 50 -24.80 15.56 8.68
N SER A 51 -25.78 15.13 7.87
CA SER A 51 -25.89 15.48 6.45
C SER A 51 -25.78 17.00 6.23
N GLY A 52 -25.04 17.39 5.20
CA GLY A 52 -24.78 18.79 4.82
C GLY A 52 -23.67 19.48 5.64
N GLN A 53 -23.18 18.88 6.73
CA GLN A 53 -22.04 19.42 7.47
C GLN A 53 -20.72 19.10 6.78
N GLN A 54 -19.71 19.92 7.05
CA GLN A 54 -18.33 19.60 6.70
C GLN A 54 -17.72 18.70 7.77
N GLN A 55 -16.98 17.68 7.34
CA GLN A 55 -16.25 16.77 8.23
C GLN A 55 -14.82 16.58 7.74
N LEU A 56 -13.89 16.49 8.70
CA LEU A 56 -12.49 16.24 8.40
C LEU A 56 -12.23 14.73 8.40
N VAL A 57 -11.90 14.19 7.23
CA VAL A 57 -11.37 12.84 7.06
C VAL A 57 -9.88 12.89 7.30
N THR A 58 -9.33 11.96 8.08
CA THR A 58 -7.89 11.88 8.34
C THR A 58 -7.39 10.46 8.23
N TRP A 59 -6.12 10.31 7.86
CA TRP A 59 -5.43 9.03 7.76
C TRP A 59 -3.95 9.18 8.11
N ASP A 60 -3.34 8.06 8.50
CA ASP A 60 -1.93 8.01 8.87
C ASP A 60 -1.02 7.88 7.65
N VAL A 61 -0.10 8.84 7.51
CA VAL A 61 0.92 8.89 6.45
C VAL A 61 2.33 8.62 6.95
N SER A 62 2.49 8.30 8.24
CA SER A 62 3.81 8.08 8.87
C SER A 62 4.60 6.93 8.26
N ASN A 63 3.91 5.93 7.70
CA ASN A 63 4.50 4.76 7.05
C ASN A 63 4.46 4.83 5.51
N ALA A 64 4.34 6.04 4.94
CA ALA A 64 4.37 6.21 3.50
C ALA A 64 5.75 5.82 2.92
N PRO A 65 5.79 5.04 1.83
CA PRO A 65 7.05 4.67 1.18
C PRO A 65 7.67 5.88 0.47
N ALA A 66 8.99 5.84 0.25
CA ALA A 66 9.71 6.93 -0.41
C ALA A 66 9.24 7.17 -1.86
N THR A 67 8.74 6.11 -2.52
CA THR A 67 8.18 6.18 -3.87
C THR A 67 6.78 5.57 -3.86
N ILE A 68 5.78 6.33 -4.33
CA ILE A 68 4.38 5.90 -4.48
C ILE A 68 4.01 6.02 -5.95
N THR A 69 3.40 4.98 -6.52
CA THR A 69 3.00 4.93 -7.93
C THR A 69 1.85 5.88 -8.22
N ASN A 70 0.79 5.82 -7.41
CA ASN A 70 -0.35 6.73 -7.51
C ASN A 70 -0.55 7.56 -6.22
N LYS A 71 -0.34 8.87 -6.34
CA LYS A 71 -0.58 9.83 -5.25
C LYS A 71 -1.96 10.48 -5.30
N VAL A 72 -2.75 10.22 -6.34
CA VAL A 72 -4.07 10.84 -6.51
C VAL A 72 -5.08 10.11 -5.62
N GLY A 73 -5.60 10.84 -4.65
CA GLY A 73 -6.55 10.36 -3.67
C GLY A 73 -8.00 10.44 -4.13
N LEU A 74 -8.81 9.52 -3.63
CA LEU A 74 -10.27 9.47 -3.82
C LEU A 74 -10.94 8.96 -2.53
N VAL A 75 -11.99 9.64 -2.07
CA VAL A 75 -12.84 9.20 -0.96
C VAL A 75 -14.22 8.85 -1.50
N LYS A 76 -14.67 7.62 -1.24
CA LYS A 76 -16.03 7.16 -1.54
C LYS A 76 -16.79 6.75 -0.29
N LEU A 77 -18.11 6.87 -0.35
CA LEU A 77 -18.98 6.34 0.70
C LEU A 77 -19.30 4.86 0.45
N ARG A 78 -19.27 4.05 1.50
CA ARG A 78 -19.78 2.69 1.54
C ARG A 78 -20.96 2.59 2.51
N LYS A 79 -21.87 1.66 2.27
CA LYS A 79 -22.99 1.32 3.15
C LYS A 79 -23.25 -0.18 3.07
N ASP A 80 -23.53 -0.81 4.21
CA ASP A 80 -23.81 -2.25 4.29
C ASP A 80 -22.75 -3.09 3.55
N ASP A 81 -21.48 -2.76 3.80
CA ASP A 81 -20.30 -3.37 3.20
C ASP A 81 -20.20 -3.24 1.65
N LEU A 82 -21.08 -2.47 1.01
CA LEU A 82 -21.06 -2.19 -0.42
C LEU A 82 -20.56 -0.78 -0.74
N THR A 83 -19.71 -0.69 -1.76
CA THR A 83 -19.22 0.61 -2.26
C THR A 83 -20.30 1.28 -3.10
N THR A 84 -20.73 2.46 -2.66
CA THR A 84 -21.73 3.26 -3.37
C THR A 84 -21.09 4.01 -4.56
N PRO A 85 -21.88 4.57 -5.48
CA PRO A 85 -21.35 5.47 -6.52
C PRO A 85 -20.92 6.84 -5.97
N LEU A 86 -21.14 7.13 -4.69
CA LEU A 86 -20.97 8.45 -4.14
C LEU A 86 -19.50 8.77 -3.87
N ILE A 87 -19.01 9.83 -4.51
CA ILE A 87 -17.67 10.40 -4.32
C ILE A 87 -17.78 11.58 -3.36
N LEU A 88 -16.98 11.58 -2.29
CA LEU A 88 -16.96 12.65 -1.29
C LEU A 88 -15.82 13.65 -1.53
N ALA A 89 -14.70 13.18 -2.07
CA ALA A 89 -13.58 14.01 -2.50
C ALA A 89 -12.72 13.25 -3.50
N GLU A 90 -12.05 13.96 -4.41
CA GLU A 90 -11.16 13.39 -5.42
C GLU A 90 -10.04 14.38 -5.79
N ASN A 91 -9.04 13.89 -6.52
CA ASN A 91 -7.95 14.71 -7.08
C ASN A 91 -7.09 15.45 -6.02
N PHE A 92 -6.96 14.88 -4.82
CA PHE A 92 -6.06 15.36 -3.78
C PHE A 92 -4.79 14.52 -3.70
N ASN A 93 -3.79 14.97 -2.94
CA ASN A 93 -2.60 14.17 -2.70
C ASN A 93 -2.80 13.28 -1.48
N ILE A 94 -2.66 11.97 -1.64
CA ILE A 94 -2.83 10.98 -0.56
C ILE A 94 -1.81 11.20 0.59
N LEU A 95 -0.75 11.96 0.37
CA LEU A 95 0.23 12.29 1.39
C LEU A 95 -0.17 13.49 2.27
N ASP A 96 -1.27 14.17 1.96
CA ASP A 96 -1.74 15.31 2.76
C ASP A 96 -2.27 14.87 4.14
N GLY A 97 -2.60 13.58 4.32
CA GLY A 97 -3.03 12.99 5.59
C GLY A 97 -4.45 13.36 6.03
N GLN A 98 -5.09 14.28 5.32
CA GLN A 98 -6.42 14.76 5.64
C GLN A 98 -7.11 15.40 4.44
N ILE A 99 -8.44 15.40 4.46
CA ILE A 99 -9.27 16.18 3.55
C ILE A 99 -10.61 16.52 4.19
N GLU A 100 -11.14 17.69 3.89
CA GLU A 100 -12.48 18.10 4.30
C GLU A 100 -13.50 17.62 3.26
N VAL A 101 -14.60 17.01 3.73
CA VAL A 101 -15.68 16.51 2.87
C VAL A 101 -17.03 17.04 3.33
N THR A 102 -17.95 17.21 2.40
CA THR A 102 -19.35 17.46 2.73
C THR A 102 -20.06 16.14 2.98
N VAL A 103 -20.69 15.99 4.15
CA VAL A 103 -21.50 14.83 4.47
C VAL A 103 -22.71 14.81 3.54
N PRO A 104 -22.94 13.74 2.78
CA PRO A 104 -23.99 13.72 1.78
C PRO A 104 -25.38 13.55 2.39
N LEU A 105 -26.41 13.86 1.60
CA LEU A 105 -27.78 13.51 1.91
C LEU A 105 -28.03 12.04 1.57
N VAL A 106 -28.13 11.19 2.59
CA VAL A 106 -28.36 9.75 2.47
C VAL A 106 -29.42 9.30 3.48
N VAL A 107 -29.90 8.07 3.35
CA VAL A 107 -30.74 7.44 4.39
C VAL A 107 -30.00 7.47 5.72
N GLU A 108 -30.68 7.74 6.81
CA GLU A 108 -30.04 7.67 8.12
C GLU A 108 -29.67 6.22 8.46
N GLY A 109 -28.49 6.01 9.04
CA GLY A 109 -27.97 4.67 9.29
C GLY A 109 -26.63 4.68 10.00
N SER A 110 -26.25 3.55 10.59
CA SER A 110 -25.02 3.37 11.40
C SER A 110 -23.99 2.43 10.76
N ASP A 111 -24.25 2.01 9.53
CA ASP A 111 -23.49 1.04 8.75
C ASP A 111 -22.71 1.69 7.59
N TYR A 112 -22.36 2.97 7.75
CA TYR A 112 -21.55 3.71 6.79
C TYR A 112 -20.07 3.50 7.03
N GLU A 113 -19.29 3.42 5.95
CA GLU A 113 -17.83 3.42 5.99
C GLU A 113 -17.29 4.34 4.90
N LEU A 114 -16.08 4.84 5.07
CA LEU A 114 -15.34 5.49 4.00
C LEU A 114 -14.46 4.46 3.30
N LEU A 115 -14.27 4.66 2.01
CA LEU A 115 -13.24 4.03 1.21
C LEU A 115 -12.28 5.11 0.73
N LEU A 116 -11.07 5.08 1.26
CA LEU A 116 -9.96 5.92 0.84
C LEU A 116 -9.11 5.16 -0.18
N PHE A 117 -8.98 5.71 -1.38
CA PHE A 117 -8.14 5.20 -2.45
C PHE A 117 -6.92 6.09 -2.67
N GLY A 118 -5.81 5.46 -3.02
CA GLY A 118 -4.62 6.04 -3.63
C GLY A 118 -3.96 5.00 -4.53
N ASP A 119 -2.84 4.43 -4.08
CA ASP A 119 -2.21 3.26 -4.71
C ASP A 119 -2.99 1.96 -4.43
N SER A 120 -3.66 1.89 -3.28
CA SER A 120 -4.59 0.85 -2.87
C SER A 120 -5.77 1.46 -2.10
N GLY A 121 -6.74 0.63 -1.70
CA GLY A 121 -7.92 1.03 -0.95
C GLY A 121 -7.83 0.67 0.53
N ASN A 122 -8.34 1.54 1.40
CA ASN A 122 -8.56 1.24 2.81
C ASN A 122 -9.95 1.69 3.28
N PHE A 123 -10.49 0.98 4.26
CA PHE A 123 -11.81 1.26 4.83
C PHE A 123 -11.70 1.90 6.22
N SER A 124 -12.61 2.82 6.52
CA SER A 124 -12.77 3.31 7.89
C SER A 124 -13.53 2.29 8.72
N PRO A 125 -13.52 2.42 10.06
CA PRO A 125 -14.56 1.84 10.90
C PRO A 125 -15.96 2.31 10.48
N LYS A 126 -16.98 1.55 10.90
CA LYS A 126 -18.39 1.93 10.71
C LYS A 126 -18.77 3.16 11.54
N PHE A 127 -19.49 4.09 10.94
CA PHE A 127 -19.98 5.32 11.54
C PHE A 127 -21.43 5.60 11.15
N THR A 128 -22.04 6.59 11.80
CA THR A 128 -23.46 6.93 11.62
C THR A 128 -23.62 8.22 10.82
N ILE A 129 -24.55 8.24 9.88
CA ILE A 129 -25.02 9.47 9.23
C ILE A 129 -26.48 9.72 9.62
N THR A 130 -26.78 10.94 10.06
CA THR A 130 -28.12 11.41 10.47
C THR A 130 -28.43 12.80 9.90
N GLY A 131 -29.64 13.30 10.14
CA GLY A 131 -30.03 14.68 9.82
C GLY A 131 -30.56 14.87 8.40
N SER A 132 -30.76 13.78 7.65
CA SER A 132 -31.42 13.82 6.34
C SER A 132 -32.94 13.78 6.46
N GLY A 133 -33.47 13.24 7.57
CA GLY A 133 -34.90 12.98 7.73
C GLY A 133 -35.43 11.82 6.87
N VAL A 134 -34.55 11.04 6.23
CA VAL A 134 -34.91 9.88 5.40
C VAL A 134 -34.57 8.59 6.15
N GLN A 135 -35.58 7.79 6.49
CA GLN A 135 -35.44 6.52 7.20
C GLN A 135 -36.23 5.42 6.47
N PHE A 136 -35.78 4.17 6.55
CA PHE A 136 -36.44 2.99 5.95
C PHE A 136 -36.60 1.86 6.97
#